data_AF-A0A966QK28-F1
#
_entry.id   AF-A0A966QK28-F1
#
_cell.length_a   1.000
_cell.length_b   1.000
_cell.length_c   1.000
_cell.angle_alpha   90.00
_cell.angle_beta   90.00
_cell.angle_gamma   90.00
#
_symmetry.space_group_name_H-M   'P 1'
#
loop_
_entity.id
_entity.type
_entity.pdbx_description
1 polymer ?
#
loop_
_entity_poly.entity_id
_entity_poly.type
_entity_poly.pdbx_seq_one_letter_code
_entity_poly.pdbx_strand_id
1 'polypeptide(L)'
;MVSPALGTPSDVDLRRLVRDVPDFPKPGILFRDLTPLMRDPDGWQEVIRQLGSLCDRLQPELIVGIESRGFIVGTALATAMRLGFVPVRKPGKLPGAVTGIDYALEYGSDRLEISSDALAGA
;
A
#
# COMPACT_ATOMS: atom_id res chain seq x y z
N MET A 1 18.30 -19.60 -3.21
CA MET A 1 17.75 -19.40 -1.86
C MET A 1 16.27 -19.15 -2.05
N VAL A 2 15.42 -20.11 -1.67
CA VAL A 2 14.02 -20.20 -2.12
C VAL A 2 13.22 -19.03 -1.53
N SER A 3 12.65 -18.18 -2.39
CA SER A 3 11.63 -17.20 -1.99
C SER A 3 10.51 -17.97 -1.29
N PRO A 4 9.96 -17.55 -0.13
CA PRO A 4 8.85 -18.26 0.47
C PRO A 4 7.74 -18.23 -0.58
N ALA A 5 7.44 -19.39 -1.17
CA ALA A 5 6.38 -19.50 -2.15
C ALA A 5 5.11 -19.04 -1.45
N LEU A 6 4.64 -17.84 -1.78
CA LEU A 6 3.33 -17.36 -1.39
C LEU A 6 2.39 -18.50 -1.79
N GLY A 7 1.69 -19.08 -0.80
CA GLY A 7 1.13 -20.43 -0.87
C GLY A 7 0.17 -20.70 -2.03
N THR A 8 -0.43 -21.89 -2.07
CA THR A 8 -1.44 -22.22 -3.07
C THR A 8 -2.61 -21.22 -3.04
N PRO A 9 -3.24 -20.91 -4.19
CA PRO A 9 -4.41 -20.03 -4.23
C PRO A 9 -5.45 -20.46 -3.21
N SER A 10 -5.95 -19.51 -2.42
CA SER A 10 -7.05 -19.75 -1.49
C SER A 10 -8.36 -19.29 -2.12
N ASP A 11 -9.46 -20.01 -1.87
CA ASP A 11 -10.83 -19.64 -2.31
C ASP A 11 -11.41 -18.49 -1.45
N VAL A 12 -10.57 -17.67 -0.81
CA VAL A 12 -11.01 -16.59 0.06
C VAL A 12 -11.62 -15.47 -0.77
N ASP A 13 -12.92 -15.24 -0.58
CA ASP A 13 -13.60 -14.07 -1.14
C ASP A 13 -13.23 -12.79 -0.36
N LEU A 14 -12.15 -12.15 -0.80
CA LEU A 14 -11.62 -10.92 -0.21
C LEU A 14 -12.67 -9.81 -0.09
N ARG A 15 -13.65 -9.74 -1.01
CA ARG A 15 -14.66 -8.68 -1.00
C ARG A 15 -15.56 -8.77 0.22
N ARG A 16 -15.83 -9.98 0.72
CA ARG A 16 -16.64 -10.18 1.95
C ARG A 16 -15.96 -9.69 3.21
N LEU A 17 -14.65 -9.51 3.15
CA LEU A 17 -13.84 -9.00 4.26
C LEU A 17 -13.66 -7.47 4.21
N VAL A 18 -14.20 -6.81 3.18
CA VAL A 18 -14.23 -5.34 3.11
C VAL A 18 -15.56 -4.86 3.65
N ARG A 19 -15.51 -3.97 4.65
CA ARG A 19 -16.69 -3.34 5.23
C ARG A 19 -16.95 -1.99 4.58
N ASP A 20 -18.19 -1.77 4.21
CA ASP A 20 -18.66 -0.48 3.73
C ASP A 20 -19.11 0.40 4.90
N VAL A 21 -18.55 1.61 4.95
CA VAL A 21 -18.90 2.63 5.95
C VAL A 21 -19.41 3.87 5.19
N PRO A 22 -20.74 4.06 5.10
CA PRO A 22 -21.31 5.23 4.44
C PRO A 22 -21.02 6.51 5.24
N ASP A 23 -20.95 7.63 4.53
CA ASP A 23 -20.83 8.99 5.05
C ASP A 23 -19.60 9.24 5.94
N PHE A 24 -18.51 8.51 5.68
CA PHE A 24 -17.23 8.68 6.38
C PHE A 24 -16.10 9.04 5.41
N PRO A 25 -15.20 10.00 5.73
CA PRO A 25 -15.21 10.85 6.93
C PRO A 25 -16.18 12.04 6.84
N LYS A 26 -16.90 12.18 5.72
CA LYS A 26 -17.92 13.22 5.49
C LYS A 26 -19.08 12.63 4.68
N PRO A 27 -20.28 13.27 4.73
CA PRO A 27 -21.43 12.82 3.95
C PRO A 27 -21.14 12.68 2.46
N GLY A 28 -21.72 11.66 1.82
CA GLY A 28 -21.59 11.36 0.40
C GLY A 28 -20.39 10.47 0.04
N ILE A 29 -19.53 10.10 0.98
CA ILE A 29 -18.40 9.18 0.75
C ILE A 29 -18.76 7.77 1.22
N LEU A 30 -18.63 6.77 0.34
CA LEU A 30 -18.63 5.37 0.73
C LEU A 30 -17.20 4.92 1.05
N PHE A 31 -16.85 4.86 2.33
CA PHE A 31 -15.53 4.44 2.77
C PHE A 31 -15.42 2.91 2.78
N ARG A 32 -14.38 2.38 2.11
CA ARG A 32 -14.03 0.96 2.13
C ARG A 32 -13.06 0.71 3.29
N ASP A 33 -13.58 0.14 4.35
CA ASP A 33 -12.81 -0.24 5.52
C ASP A 33 -12.20 -1.64 5.34
N LEU A 34 -10.86 -1.67 5.24
CA LEU A 34 -10.06 -2.88 5.06
C LEU A 34 -9.66 -3.51 6.40
N THR A 35 -10.01 -2.92 7.55
CA THR A 35 -9.60 -3.47 8.85
C THR A 35 -10.08 -4.91 9.12
N PRO A 36 -11.28 -5.36 8.69
CA PRO A 36 -11.67 -6.76 8.87
C PRO A 36 -10.82 -7.69 8.00
N LEU A 37 -10.54 -7.31 6.76
CA LEU A 37 -9.62 -8.01 5.86
C LEU A 37 -8.21 -8.12 6.43
N MET A 38 -7.67 -7.04 7.03
CA MET A 38 -6.36 -7.06 7.66
C MET A 38 -6.31 -7.91 8.95
N ARG A 39 -7.45 -8.09 9.62
CA ARG A 39 -7.57 -8.93 10.82
C ARG A 39 -7.68 -10.41 10.48
N ASP A 40 -8.19 -10.74 9.30
CA ASP A 40 -8.34 -12.11 8.82
C ASP A 40 -6.99 -12.64 8.29
N PRO A 41 -6.41 -13.69 8.90
CA PRO A 41 -5.08 -14.15 8.52
C PRO A 41 -5.02 -14.70 7.09
N ASP A 42 -6.06 -15.41 6.65
CA ASP A 42 -6.11 -16.05 5.33
C ASP A 42 -6.36 -14.98 4.25
N GLY A 43 -7.30 -14.07 4.49
CA GLY A 43 -7.56 -12.94 3.62
C GLY A 43 -6.35 -12.02 3.48
N TRP A 44 -5.64 -11.72 4.55
CA TRP A 44 -4.43 -10.89 4.47
C TRP A 44 -3.30 -11.58 3.71
N GLN A 45 -3.07 -12.87 3.95
CA GLN A 45 -2.09 -13.65 3.18
C GLN A 45 -2.45 -13.70 1.70
N GLU A 46 -3.73 -13.89 1.37
CA GLU A 46 -4.21 -13.93 -0.01
C GLU A 46 -4.01 -12.59 -0.73
N VAL A 47 -4.24 -11.44 -0.05
CA VAL A 47 -3.91 -10.11 -0.59
C VAL A 47 -2.44 -10.02 -0.97
N ILE A 48 -1.54 -10.39 -0.05
CA ILE A 48 -0.09 -10.30 -0.29
C ILE A 48 0.35 -11.30 -1.35
N ARG A 49 -0.26 -12.49 -1.43
CA ARG A 49 -0.02 -13.49 -2.48
C ARG A 49 -0.38 -12.94 -3.87
N GLN A 50 -1.57 -12.35 -4.01
CA GLN A 50 -2.02 -11.78 -5.29
C GLN A 50 -1.16 -10.59 -5.73
N LEU A 51 -0.78 -9.72 -4.80
CA LEU A 51 0.14 -8.60 -5.07
C LEU A 51 1.56 -9.09 -5.38
N GLY A 52 2.07 -10.11 -4.68
CA GLY A 52 3.37 -10.72 -4.96
C GLY A 52 3.42 -11.35 -6.36
N SER A 53 2.31 -11.97 -6.79
CA SER A 53 2.18 -12.49 -8.16
C SER A 53 2.26 -11.38 -9.23
N LEU A 54 1.89 -10.14 -8.89
CA LEU A 54 2.11 -8.98 -9.75
C LEU A 54 3.59 -8.58 -9.74
N CYS A 55 4.24 -8.56 -8.58
CA CYS A 55 5.67 -8.30 -8.47
C CYS A 55 6.50 -9.32 -9.26
N ASP A 56 6.15 -10.61 -9.23
CA ASP A 56 6.84 -11.63 -10.03
C ASP A 56 6.75 -11.37 -11.54
N ARG A 57 5.67 -10.74 -12.00
CA ARG A 57 5.53 -10.37 -13.43
C ARG A 57 6.22 -9.05 -13.76
N LEU A 58 6.15 -8.08 -12.87
CA LEU A 58 6.63 -6.72 -13.10
C LEU A 58 8.11 -6.53 -12.73
N GLN A 59 8.67 -7.43 -11.92
CA GLN A 59 10.04 -7.39 -11.40
C GLN A 59 10.45 -6.00 -10.86
N PRO A 60 9.68 -5.41 -9.92
CA PRO A 60 10.04 -4.11 -9.37
C PRO A 60 11.27 -4.21 -8.45
N GLU A 61 12.08 -3.16 -8.42
CA GLU A 61 13.24 -3.04 -7.51
C GLU A 61 12.83 -2.48 -6.14
N LEU A 62 11.75 -1.71 -6.09
CA LEU A 62 11.23 -1.06 -4.89
C LEU A 62 9.71 -1.11 -4.82
N ILE A 63 9.18 -1.09 -3.59
CA ILE A 63 7.77 -0.85 -3.30
C ILE A 63 7.62 0.56 -2.70
N VAL A 64 6.86 1.41 -3.37
CA VAL A 64 6.53 2.76 -2.88
C VAL A 64 5.13 2.76 -2.28
N GLY A 65 5.00 3.14 -1.00
CA GLY A 65 3.72 3.22 -0.32
C GLY A 65 3.31 4.65 -0.02
N ILE A 66 2.08 5.04 -0.36
CA ILE A 66 1.51 6.35 -0.01
C ILE A 66 0.88 6.29 1.38
N GLU A 67 1.12 7.31 2.20
CA GLU A 67 0.68 7.29 3.59
C GLU A 67 -0.85 7.31 3.78
N SER A 68 -1.36 6.91 4.95
CA SER A 68 -0.73 6.01 5.93
C SER A 68 -1.08 4.54 5.62
N ARG A 69 -2.29 4.31 5.09
CA ARG A 69 -2.82 2.96 4.84
C ARG A 69 -2.02 2.19 3.78
N GLY A 70 -1.42 2.88 2.81
CA GLY A 70 -0.54 2.25 1.83
C GLY A 70 0.73 1.68 2.45
N PHE A 71 1.16 2.15 3.63
CA PHE A 71 2.32 1.57 4.31
C PHE A 71 2.03 0.16 4.81
N ILE A 72 0.81 -0.11 5.27
CA ILE A 72 0.45 -1.41 5.83
C ILE A 72 0.59 -2.50 4.76
N VAL A 73 -0.01 -2.28 3.59
CA VAL A 73 0.09 -3.22 2.47
C VAL A 73 1.50 -3.20 1.88
N GLY A 74 2.07 -2.02 1.64
CA GLY A 74 3.35 -1.86 0.96
C GLY A 74 4.53 -2.45 1.71
N THR A 75 4.59 -2.28 3.04
CA THR A 75 5.67 -2.88 3.86
C THR A 75 5.53 -4.39 3.97
N ALA A 76 4.30 -4.92 4.07
CA ALA A 76 4.05 -6.35 4.05
C ALA A 76 4.47 -6.98 2.72
N LEU A 77 4.13 -6.34 1.60
CA LEU A 77 4.52 -6.79 0.26
C LEU A 77 6.04 -6.70 0.04
N ALA A 78 6.67 -5.58 0.42
CA ALA A 78 8.11 -5.41 0.33
C ALA A 78 8.86 -6.49 1.12
N THR A 79 8.38 -6.81 2.32
CA THR A 79 8.92 -7.89 3.16
C THR A 79 8.77 -9.24 2.47
N ALA A 80 7.59 -9.57 1.96
CA ALA A 80 7.31 -10.83 1.29
C ALA A 80 8.15 -11.03 0.02
N MET A 81 8.36 -9.96 -0.75
CA MET A 81 9.11 -9.99 -2.00
C MET A 81 10.62 -9.73 -1.82
N ARG A 82 11.06 -9.45 -0.59
CA ARG A 82 12.45 -9.08 -0.27
C ARG A 82 12.95 -7.85 -1.03
N LEU A 83 12.08 -6.85 -1.18
CA LEU A 83 12.36 -5.57 -1.84
C LEU A 83 12.48 -4.44 -0.83
N GLY A 84 13.11 -3.34 -1.24
CA GLY A 84 13.12 -2.11 -0.47
C GLY A 84 11.72 -1.47 -0.41
N PHE A 85 11.44 -0.75 0.68
CA PHE A 85 10.21 0.03 0.83
C PHE A 85 10.53 1.52 0.95
N VAL A 86 9.80 2.35 0.21
CA VAL A 86 9.94 3.80 0.21
C VAL A 86 8.61 4.46 0.59
N PRO A 87 8.58 5.28 1.67
CA PRO A 87 7.38 6.00 2.04
C PRO A 87 7.21 7.29 1.22
N VAL A 88 5.98 7.52 0.77
CA VAL A 88 5.50 8.82 0.27
C VAL A 88 4.52 9.39 1.28
N ARG A 89 4.70 10.66 1.69
CA ARG A 89 4.00 11.26 2.84
C ARG A 89 3.43 12.65 2.51
N LYS A 90 2.50 13.14 3.32
CA LYS A 90 2.10 14.55 3.33
C LYS A 90 3.27 15.45 3.79
N PRO A 91 3.17 16.77 3.56
CA PRO A 91 4.27 17.68 3.82
C PRO A 91 4.76 17.70 5.26
N GLY A 92 6.08 17.80 5.41
CA GLY A 92 6.74 17.94 6.73
C GLY A 92 6.78 16.65 7.55
N LYS A 93 6.52 15.49 6.94
CA LYS A 93 6.57 14.17 7.60
C LYS A 93 7.81 13.34 7.26
N LEU A 94 8.62 13.79 6.31
CA LEU A 94 9.91 13.20 5.95
C LEU A 94 11.04 14.13 6.39
N PRO A 95 12.15 13.59 6.92
CA PRO A 95 13.32 14.39 7.24
C PRO A 95 14.13 14.73 5.98
N GLY A 96 14.98 15.76 6.06
CA GLY A 96 15.95 16.07 5.02
C GLY A 96 15.34 16.71 3.77
N ALA A 97 16.03 16.54 2.64
CA ALA A 97 15.59 17.08 1.35
C ALA A 97 14.51 16.19 0.75
N VAL A 98 13.42 16.81 0.32
CA VAL A 98 12.27 16.12 -0.28
C VAL A 98 11.97 16.67 -1.67
N THR A 99 11.45 15.79 -2.53
CA THR A 99 10.77 16.15 -3.77
C THR A 99 9.27 15.96 -3.53
N GLY A 100 8.43 16.84 -4.07
CA GLY A 100 7.00 16.73 -3.88
C GLY A 100 6.17 17.17 -5.08
N ILE A 101 4.96 16.63 -5.15
CA ILE A 101 3.99 16.92 -6.19
C ILE A 101 2.67 17.37 -5.56
N ASP A 102 2.12 18.46 -6.08
CA ASP A 102 0.82 18.97 -5.69
C ASP A 102 -0.26 18.31 -6.59
N TYR A 103 -1.40 17.97 -6.01
CA TYR A 103 -2.53 17.39 -6.73
C TYR A 103 -3.84 18.05 -6.34
N ALA A 104 -4.75 18.15 -7.30
CA ALA A 104 -6.07 18.74 -7.07
C ALA A 104 -6.99 17.75 -6.36
N LEU A 105 -7.78 18.28 -5.43
CA LEU A 105 -8.93 17.61 -4.85
C LEU A 105 -10.21 18.24 -5.44
N GLU A 106 -11.36 17.63 -5.17
CA GLU A 106 -12.66 18.22 -5.52
C GLU A 106 -12.82 19.64 -4.93
N TYR A 107 -12.26 19.85 -3.73
CA TYR A 107 -12.16 21.15 -3.08
C TYR A 107 -10.75 21.35 -2.51
N GLY A 108 -9.93 22.16 -3.19
CA GLY A 108 -8.57 22.50 -2.80
C GLY A 108 -7.49 21.66 -3.47
N SER A 109 -6.29 21.69 -2.90
CA SER A 109 -5.14 20.87 -3.30
C SER A 109 -4.50 20.23 -2.07
N ASP A 110 -3.78 19.14 -2.30
CA ASP A 110 -2.92 18.51 -1.29
C ASP A 110 -1.59 18.16 -1.97
N ARG A 111 -0.59 17.75 -1.19
CA ARG A 111 0.78 17.50 -1.66
C ARG A 111 1.29 16.17 -1.13
N LEU A 112 2.01 15.45 -1.98
CA LEU A 112 2.77 14.26 -1.59
C LEU A 112 4.26 14.54 -1.73
N GLU A 113 5.04 14.05 -0.78
CA GLU A 113 6.49 14.20 -0.69
C GLU A 113 7.18 12.85 -0.58
N ILE A 114 8.36 12.75 -1.18
CA ILE A 114 9.28 11.62 -1.16
C ILE A 114 10.69 12.15 -0.87
N SER A 115 11.54 11.37 -0.19
CA SER A 115 12.94 11.77 0.02
C SER A 115 13.62 11.93 -1.34
N SER A 116 14.42 12.98 -1.53
CA SER A 116 15.06 13.27 -2.83
C SER A 116 16.06 12.19 -3.27
N ASP A 117 16.57 11.41 -2.32
CA ASP A 117 17.46 10.26 -2.54
C ASP A 117 16.73 8.90 -2.47
N ALA A 118 15.40 8.89 -2.36
CA ALA A 118 14.65 7.68 -2.03
C ALA A 118 14.77 6.53 -3.04
N LEU A 119 15.14 6.84 -4.28
CA LEU A 119 15.27 5.88 -5.38
C LEU A 119 16.73 5.64 -5.78
N ALA A 120 17.70 6.19 -5.03
CA ALA A 120 19.12 6.04 -5.36
C ALA A 120 19.57 4.59 -5.11
N GLY A 121 20.17 3.96 -6.13
CA GLY A 121 20.69 2.58 -6.04
C GLY A 121 19.63 1.49 -6.07
N ALA A 122 18.38 1.83 -6.42
CA ALA A 122 17.39 0.89 -6.89
C ALA A 122 17.75 0.39 -8.30
#